data_AF-A0A817TYT7-F1
#
_entry.id   AF-A0A817TYT7-F1
#
_cell.length_a   1.000
_cell.length_b   1.000
_cell.length_c   1.000
_cell.angle_alpha   90.00
_cell.angle_beta   90.00
_cell.angle_gamma   90.00
#
_symmetry.space_group_name_H-M   'P 1'
#
loop_
_entity.id
_entity.type
_entity.pdbx_description
1 polymer ?
#
loop_
_entity_poly.entity_id
_entity_poly.type
_entity_poly.pdbx_seq_one_letter_code
_entity_poly.pdbx_strand_id
1 'polypeptide(L)' 'MIYHAYSNYAKYAWGANEHRPISKTSHSANIFGSSALGISIIDSIDTIYLADIKEFYQKSRDWIETKFDPNLVC' A
#
# COMPACT_ATOMS: atom_id res chain seq x y z
N MET A 1 6.65 -12.59 8.60
CA MET A 1 7.01 -11.15 8.62
C MET A 1 6.17 -10.33 7.64
N ILE A 2 6.08 -10.70 6.36
CA ILE A 2 5.27 -9.99 5.35
C ILE A 2 3.81 -9.84 5.78
N TYR A 3 3.15 -10.92 6.22
CA TYR A 3 1.76 -10.84 6.71
C TYR A 3 1.58 -9.83 7.84
N HIS A 4 2.49 -9.80 8.82
CA HIS A 4 2.44 -8.83 9.92
C HIS A 4 2.59 -7.39 9.43
N ALA A 5 3.57 -7.12 8.56
CA ALA A 5 3.78 -5.79 8.01
C ALA A 5 2.56 -5.33 7.18
N TYR A 6 2.10 -6.17 6.26
CA TYR A 6 1.03 -5.83 5.34
C TYR A 6 -0.34 -5.72 6.02
N SER A 7 -0.65 -6.60 6.97
CA SER A 7 -1.90 -6.50 7.75
C SER A 7 -1.98 -5.21 8.55
N ASN A 8 -0.87 -4.71 9.12
CA ASN A 8 -0.85 -3.43 9.82
C ASN A 8 -0.96 -2.24 8.85
N TYR A 9 -0.26 -2.28 7.71
CA TYR A 9 -0.46 -1.29 6.64
C TYR A 9 -1.93 -1.24 6.22
N ALA A 10 -2.53 -2.39 5.92
CA ALA A 10 -3.92 -2.49 5.50
C ALA A 10 -4.93 -2.05 6.56
N LYS A 11 -4.57 -2.13 7.84
CA LYS A 11 -5.40 -1.69 8.96
C LYS A 11 -5.32 -0.18 9.20
N TYR A 12 -4.14 0.42 9.07
CA TYR A 12 -3.87 1.77 9.57
C TYR A 12 -3.53 2.79 8.48
N ALA A 13 -3.22 2.36 7.26
CA ALA A 13 -2.71 3.22 6.19
C ALA A 13 -3.13 2.75 4.79
N TRP A 14 -4.24 2.02 4.65
CA TRP A 14 -4.68 1.51 3.34
C TRP A 14 -4.88 2.63 2.33
N GLY A 15 -4.20 2.53 1.18
CA GLY A 15 -4.21 3.54 0.12
C GLY A 15 -3.23 4.71 0.34
N ALA A 16 -2.59 4.81 1.51
CA ALA A 16 -1.49 5.75 1.71
C ALA A 16 -0.19 5.25 1.07
N ASN A 17 0.76 6.15 0.85
CA ASN A 17 2.06 5.80 0.29
C ASN A 17 2.82 4.85 1.22
N GLU A 18 2.85 5.18 2.52
CA GLU A 18 3.58 4.43 3.53
C GLU A 18 2.80 4.39 4.86
N HIS A 19 3.26 3.53 5.79
CA HIS A 19 2.70 3.37 7.13
C HIS A 19 3.75 3.73 8.19
N ARG A 20 3.36 4.53 9.19
CA ARG A 20 4.14 4.76 10.42
C ARG A 20 3.71 3.75 11.49
N PRO A 21 4.50 2.69 11.73
CA PRO A 21 4.06 1.55 12.55
C PRO A 21 3.95 1.86 14.04
N ILE A 22 4.68 2.84 14.54
CA ILE A 22 4.62 3.23 15.96
C ILE A 22 3.39 4.11 16.22
N SER A 23 3.17 5.14 15.40
CA SER A 23 2.01 6.05 15.56
C SER A 23 0.71 5.48 14.98
N LYS A 24 0.78 4.40 14.19
CA LYS A 24 -0.37 3.78 13.48
C LYS A 24 -1.10 4.78 12.58
N THR A 25 -0.32 5.55 11.83
CA THR A 25 -0.83 6.57 10.89
C THR A 25 -0.24 6.37 9.51
N SER A 26 -0.90 6.95 8.52
CA SER A 26 -0.34 7.11 7.18
C SER A 26 0.93 7.96 7.17
N HIS A 27 1.76 7.76 6.16
CA HIS A 27 2.89 8.62 5.84
C HIS A 27 2.96 8.87 4.33
N SER A 28 3.23 10.12 3.98
CA SER A 28 3.57 10.56 2.64
C SER A 28 4.95 11.19 2.70
N ALA A 29 5.92 10.57 2.01
CA ALA A 29 7.22 11.15 1.77
C ALA A 29 7.15 12.12 0.58
N ASN A 30 7.88 13.25 0.65
CA ASN A 30 7.85 14.29 -0.38
C ASN A 30 8.28 13.80 -1.78
N ILE A 31 8.98 12.66 -1.88
CA ILE A 31 9.41 12.07 -3.14
C ILE A 31 8.26 11.60 -4.04
N PHE A 32 7.05 11.45 -3.48
CA PHE A 32 5.84 11.05 -4.21
C PHE A 32 4.82 12.18 -4.34
N GLY A 33 5.25 13.43 -4.10
CA GLY A 33 4.35 14.57 -4.04
C GLY A 33 3.49 14.58 -2.78
N SER A 34 2.42 15.37 -2.80
CA SER A 34 1.46 15.44 -1.67
C SER A 34 0.35 14.38 -1.74
N SER A 35 0.23 13.66 -2.86
CA SER A 35 -0.86 12.73 -3.13
C SER A 35 -0.66 11.37 -2.46
N ALA A 36 -1.75 10.77 -2.01
CA ALA A 36 -1.79 9.37 -1.57
C ALA A 36 -2.02 8.47 -2.79
N LEU A 37 -0.95 7.87 -3.30
CA LEU A 37 -0.91 7.05 -4.51
C LEU A 37 -0.95 5.54 -4.21
N GLY A 38 -0.99 5.15 -2.94
CA GLY A 38 -0.97 3.74 -2.53
C GLY A 38 0.36 3.05 -2.86
N ILE A 39 1.49 3.75 -2.76
CA ILE A 39 2.81 3.22 -3.15
C ILE A 39 3.12 1.86 -2.49
N SER A 40 2.87 1.70 -1.19
CA SER A 40 3.06 0.41 -0.51
C SER A 40 2.19 -0.73 -1.09
N ILE A 41 1.01 -0.45 -1.64
CA ILE A 41 0.16 -1.46 -2.31
C ILE A 41 0.84 -1.92 -3.60
N ILE A 42 1.33 -0.98 -4.41
CA ILE A 42 1.97 -1.26 -5.70
C ILE A 42 3.31 -1.97 -5.48
N ASP A 43 4.15 -1.45 -4.59
CA ASP A 43 5.52 -1.94 -4.36
C ASP A 43 5.55 -3.35 -3.73
N SER A 44 4.49 -3.76 -3.02
CA SER A 44 4.45 -5.04 -2.32
C SER A 44 3.70 -6.15 -3.05
N ILE A 45 3.04 -5.87 -4.19
CA ILE A 45 2.11 -6.81 -4.82
C ILE A 45 2.77 -8.13 -5.26
N ASP A 46 4.00 -8.07 -5.78
CA ASP A 46 4.78 -9.25 -6.16
C ASP A 46 5.27 -10.03 -4.94
N THR A 47 5.69 -9.33 -3.90
CA THR A 47 6.17 -9.87 -2.63
C THR A 47 5.05 -10.64 -1.93
N ILE A 48 3.84 -10.08 -1.93
CA ILE A 48 2.64 -10.73 -1.37
C ILE A 48 2.26 -11.96 -2.19
N TYR A 49 2.36 -11.88 -3.53
CA TYR A 49 2.11 -13.02 -4.42
C TYR A 49 3.10 -14.17 -4.16
N LEU A 50 4.40 -13.86 -4.09
CA LEU A 50 5.46 -14.84 -3.82
C LEU A 50 5.37 -15.42 -2.39
N ALA A 51 4.83 -14.65 -1.44
CA ALA A 51 4.55 -15.12 -0.08
C ALA A 51 3.26 -15.96 0.05
N ASP A 52 2.56 -16.24 -1.06
CA ASP A 52 1.29 -16.98 -1.15
C ASP A 52 0.14 -16.40 -0.28
N ILE A 53 0.13 -15.08 -0.06
CA ILE A 53 -0.91 -14.40 0.73
C ILE A 53 -2.03 -13.91 -0.20
N LYS A 54 -2.80 -14.87 -0.73
CA LYS A 54 -3.77 -14.65 -1.83
C LYS A 54 -4.84 -13.59 -1.55
N GLU A 55 -5.33 -13.51 -0.31
CA GLU A 55 -6.34 -12.52 0.09
C GLU A 55 -5.82 -11.09 -0.11
N PHE A 56 -4.61 -10.81 0.36
CA PHE A 56 -3.99 -9.50 0.20
C PHE A 56 -3.60 -9.23 -1.25
N TYR A 57 -3.15 -10.24 -1.99
CA TYR A 57 -2.90 -10.08 -3.42
C TYR A 57 -4.17 -9.63 -4.16
N GLN A 58 -5.29 -10.32 -3.97
CA GLN A 58 -6.57 -9.97 -4.60
C GLN A 58 -7.01 -8.56 -4.20
N LYS A 59 -6.99 -8.24 -2.90
CA LYS A 59 -7.37 -6.90 -2.41
C LYS A 59 -6.50 -5.79 -3.01
N SER A 60 -5.20 -6.05 -3.18
CA SER A 60 -4.24 -5.09 -3.76
C SER A 60 -4.48 -4.88 -5.24
N ARG A 61 -4.70 -5.98 -5.98
CA ARG A 61 -5.09 -5.97 -7.40
C ARG A 61 -6.35 -5.14 -7.64
N ASP A 62 -7.40 -5.40 -6.87
CA ASP A 62 -8.69 -4.72 -7.01
C ASP A 62 -8.55 -3.22 -6.70
N TRP A 63 -7.73 -2.86 -5.71
CA TRP A 63 -7.45 -1.46 -5.41
C TRP A 63 -6.70 -0.78 -6.55
N ILE A 64 -5.68 -1.42 -7.12
CA ILE A 64 -4.93 -0.87 -8.25
C ILE A 64 -5.88 -0.65 -9.44
N GLU A 65 -6.72 -1.63 -9.78
CA GLU A 65 -7.66 -1.51 -10.90
C GLU A 65 -8.67 -0.37 -10.72
N THR A 66 -9.13 -0.13 -9.48
CA THR A 66 -10.28 0.78 -9.24
C THR A 66 -9.92 2.13 -8.66
N LYS A 67 -8.70 2.31 -8.14
CA LYS A 67 -8.29 3.52 -7.38
C LYS A 67 -6.96 4.12 -7.81
N PHE A 68 -6.05 3.35 -8.40
CA PHE A 68 -4.77 3.90 -8.81
C PHE A 68 -4.94 4.80 -10.03
N ASP A 69 -4.51 6.06 -9.91
CA ASP A 69 -4.44 7.02 -11.01
C ASP A 69 -3.00 7.56 -11.12
N PRO A 70 -2.25 7.19 -12.17
CA PRO A 70 -0.88 7.65 -12.34
C PRO A 70 -0.77 9.16 -12.61
N ASN A 71 -1.86 9.86 -12.90
CA ASN A 71 -1.85 11.31 -13.15
C ASN A 71 -1.89 12.15 -11.87
N LEU A 72 -2.03 11.51 -10.69
CA LEU A 72 -2.06 12.20 -9.39
C LEU A 72 -0.65 12.49 -8.82
N VAL A 73 0.41 12.14 -9.55
CA VAL A 73 1.79 12.47 -9.18
C VAL A 73 2.01 13.98 -9.42
N CYS A 74 1.94 14.78 -8.35
CA CYS A 74 2.09 16.24 -8.35
C CYS A 74 3.20 16.69 -7.40
#